data_AF-A0A8F9RNJ8-F1
#
_entry.id   AF-A0A8F9RNJ8-F1
#
_cell.length_a   1.000
_cell.length_b   1.000
_cell.length_c   1.000
_cell.angle_alpha   90.00
_cell.angle_beta   90.00
_cell.angle_gamma   90.00
#
_symmetry.space_group_name_H-M   'P 1'
#
loop_
_entity.id
_entity.type
_entity.pdbx_description
1 polymer ?
#
loop_
_entity_poly.entity_id
_entity_poly.type
_entity_poly.pdbx_seq_one_letter_code
_entity_poly.pdbx_strand_id
1 'polypeptide(L)'
;MKNILLIIFILFINKSIAQNLHDNETQLSGIWMGEVEKHPIRLEIIQDKKNSTILIFTNFQNEKFSILKSDISANKKNEFVINIKNAKFSDPNYEKCVYNQGILTISDVTQTNMKLDLKSVGPNCFLSYDVIMNMPDINNLKLTKEK
;
A
#
# COMPACT_ATOMS: atom_id res chain seq x y z
N MET A 1 -3.62 21.91 -42.60
CA MET A 1 -3.03 22.07 -41.26
C MET A 1 -4.11 21.98 -40.17
N LYS A 2 -4.71 20.81 -39.93
CA LYS A 2 -5.78 20.63 -38.91
C LYS A 2 -5.58 19.44 -37.96
N ASN A 3 -4.60 18.57 -38.20
CA ASN A 3 -4.46 17.32 -37.44
C ASN A 3 -3.33 17.33 -36.39
N ILE A 4 -2.56 18.42 -36.26
CA ILE A 4 -1.45 18.51 -35.29
C ILE A 4 -1.98 18.93 -33.90
N LEU A 5 -3.06 19.72 -33.85
CA LEU A 5 -3.64 20.19 -32.59
C LEU A 5 -4.17 19.04 -31.71
N LEU A 6 -4.67 17.97 -32.34
CA LEU A 6 -5.27 16.84 -31.62
C LEU A 6 -4.21 15.99 -30.87
N ILE A 7 -3.01 15.85 -31.44
CA ILE A 7 -1.91 15.06 -30.86
C ILE A 7 -1.34 15.76 -29.62
N ILE A 8 -1.25 17.10 -29.68
CA ILE A 8 -0.76 17.90 -28.56
C ILE A 8 -1.73 17.80 -27.38
N PHE A 9 -3.05 17.85 -27.63
CA PHE A 9 -4.06 17.75 -26.57
C PHE A 9 -4.03 16.40 -25.84
N ILE A 10 -3.85 15.29 -26.57
CA ILE A 10 -3.75 13.94 -25.97
C ILE A 10 -2.49 13.79 -25.09
N LEU A 11 -1.38 14.41 -25.49
CA LEU A 11 -0.13 14.40 -24.69
C LEU A 11 -0.25 15.20 -23.39
N PHE A 12 -0.99 16.31 -23.39
CA PHE A 12 -1.21 17.11 -22.17
C PHE A 12 -2.12 16.43 -21.15
N ILE A 13 -3.17 15.73 -21.60
CA ILE A 13 -4.08 15.02 -20.69
C ILE A 13 -3.36 13.88 -19.95
N ASN A 14 -2.53 13.10 -20.67
CA ASN A 14 -1.78 11.99 -20.05
C ASN A 14 -0.70 12.49 -19.07
N LYS A 15 -0.05 13.62 -19.35
CA LYS A 15 0.89 14.22 -18.40
C LYS A 15 0.20 14.70 -17.12
N SER A 16 -0.97 15.34 -17.23
CA SER A 16 -1.71 15.82 -16.06
C SER A 16 -2.16 14.69 -15.13
N ILE A 17 -2.57 13.55 -15.69
CA ILE A 17 -2.98 12.38 -14.90
C ILE A 17 -1.76 11.75 -14.19
N ALA A 18 -0.64 11.57 -14.91
CA ALA A 18 0.58 11.00 -14.33
C ALA A 18 1.17 11.90 -13.23
N GLN A 19 1.08 13.21 -13.40
CA GLN A 19 1.59 14.20 -12.45
C GLN A 19 0.73 14.25 -11.17
N ASN A 20 -0.60 14.22 -11.30
CA ASN A 20 -1.50 14.09 -10.15
C ASN A 20 -1.26 12.80 -9.34
N LEU A 21 -0.96 11.67 -10.00
CA LEU A 21 -0.67 10.42 -9.31
C LEU A 21 0.64 10.52 -8.50
N HIS A 22 1.67 11.11 -9.10
CA HIS A 22 2.97 11.31 -8.45
C HIS A 22 2.91 12.29 -7.27
N ASP A 23 2.22 13.42 -7.44
CA ASP A 23 2.05 14.42 -6.37
C ASP A 23 1.28 13.82 -5.17
N ASN A 24 0.27 12.98 -5.45
CA ASN A 24 -0.46 12.30 -4.39
C ASN A 24 0.32 11.16 -3.73
N GLU A 25 1.16 10.41 -4.47
CA GLU A 25 2.08 9.43 -3.87
C GLU A 25 3.05 10.09 -2.89
N THR A 26 3.52 11.30 -3.23
CA THR A 26 4.40 12.09 -2.36
C THR A 26 3.70 12.48 -1.05
N GLN A 27 2.38 12.75 -1.10
CA GLN A 27 1.57 13.06 0.08
C GLN A 27 1.40 11.85 1.02
N LEU A 28 1.34 10.63 0.45
CA LEU A 28 1.22 9.38 1.20
C LEU A 28 2.50 9.02 1.95
N SER A 29 3.66 9.51 1.52
CA SER A 29 4.94 9.20 2.16
C SER A 29 4.96 9.58 3.64
N GLY A 30 5.44 8.68 4.48
CA GLY A 30 5.54 8.86 5.93
C GLY A 30 5.16 7.60 6.72
N ILE A 31 5.12 7.76 8.03
CA ILE A 31 4.70 6.71 8.96
C ILE A 31 3.26 7.01 9.40
N TRP A 32 2.43 5.99 9.35
CA TRP A 32 1.01 6.07 9.68
C TRP A 32 0.67 5.02 10.73
N MET A 33 -0.03 5.46 11.78
CA MET A 33 -0.33 4.65 12.96
C MET A 33 -1.84 4.48 13.09
N GLY A 34 -2.28 3.29 13.46
CA GLY A 34 -3.67 3.02 13.83
C GLY A 34 -3.76 1.88 14.82
N GLU A 35 -4.99 1.42 15.06
CA GLU A 35 -5.26 0.40 16.05
C GLU A 35 -6.40 -0.51 15.58
N VAL A 36 -6.20 -1.82 15.67
CA VAL A 36 -7.23 -2.85 15.44
C VAL A 36 -7.32 -3.66 16.73
N GLU A 37 -8.51 -3.71 17.34
CA GLU A 37 -8.73 -4.48 18.57
C GLU A 37 -7.72 -4.19 19.71
N LYS A 38 -7.34 -2.92 19.91
CA LYS A 38 -6.30 -2.50 20.89
C LYS A 38 -4.86 -2.86 20.54
N HIS A 39 -4.65 -3.36 19.33
CA HIS A 39 -3.32 -3.65 18.85
C HIS A 39 -2.86 -2.60 17.85
N PRO A 40 -1.65 -2.03 18.04
CA PRO A 40 -1.14 -1.02 17.14
C PRO A 40 -0.83 -1.62 15.78
N ILE A 41 -1.19 -0.88 14.75
CA ILE A 41 -0.84 -1.14 13.36
C ILE A 41 0.01 0.03 12.87
N ARG A 42 1.13 -0.29 12.20
CA ARG A 42 2.01 0.71 11.59
C ARG A 42 2.10 0.46 10.10
N LEU A 43 1.82 1.48 9.31
CA LEU A 43 2.03 1.49 7.87
C LEU A 43 3.07 2.57 7.54
N GLU A 44 4.21 2.15 7.01
CA GLU A 44 5.27 3.05 6.57
C GLU A 44 5.33 3.02 5.05
N ILE A 45 5.21 4.20 4.45
CA ILE A 45 5.23 4.42 3.00
C ILE A 45 6.49 5.22 2.70
N ILE A 46 7.47 4.58 2.05
CA ILE A 46 8.75 5.19 1.69
C ILE A 46 8.83 5.30 0.17
N GLN A 47 9.04 6.51 -0.33
CA GLN A 47 9.33 6.74 -1.74
C GLN A 47 10.84 6.58 -1.95
N ASP A 48 11.26 5.53 -2.66
CA ASP A 48 12.67 5.38 -3.06
C ASP A 48 12.97 6.28 -4.28
N LYS A 49 14.25 6.63 -4.46
CA LYS A 49 14.80 7.46 -5.55
C LYS A 49 14.50 6.93 -6.95
N LYS A 50 14.00 5.69 -7.07
CA LYS A 50 13.61 5.02 -8.31
C LYS A 50 12.09 5.02 -8.56
N ASN A 51 11.33 5.86 -7.85
CA ASN A 51 9.86 5.88 -7.89
C ASN A 51 9.21 4.54 -7.50
N SER A 52 9.89 3.74 -6.67
CA SER A 52 9.29 2.55 -6.07
C SER A 52 8.81 2.89 -4.67
N THR A 53 7.55 2.57 -4.39
CA THR A 53 6.94 2.72 -3.07
C THR A 53 7.20 1.46 -2.25
N ILE A 54 7.98 1.60 -1.19
CA ILE A 54 8.15 0.54 -0.19
C ILE A 54 7.05 0.72 0.84
N LEU A 55 6.29 -0.35 1.07
CA LEU A 55 5.25 -0.38 2.09
C LEU A 55 5.66 -1.40 3.14
N ILE A 56 5.79 -0.93 4.38
CA ILE A 56 6.07 -1.78 5.53
C ILE A 56 4.84 -1.74 6.42
N PHE A 57 4.26 -2.90 6.63
CA PHE A 57 3.13 -3.09 7.51
C PHE A 57 3.60 -3.84 8.76
N THR A 58 3.32 -3.31 9.94
CA THR A 58 3.55 -4.02 11.21
C THR A 58 2.22 -4.44 11.81
N ASN A 59 2.05 -5.72 12.10
CA ASN A 59 0.82 -6.26 12.69
C ASN A 59 0.81 -6.17 14.23
N PHE A 60 -0.27 -6.69 14.82
CA PHE A 60 -0.49 -6.74 16.27
C PHE A 60 0.52 -7.58 17.06
N GLN A 61 1.24 -8.49 16.41
CA GLN A 61 2.32 -9.30 16.98
C GLN A 61 3.70 -8.63 16.83
N ASN A 62 3.73 -7.37 16.34
CA ASN A 62 4.95 -6.65 15.97
C ASN A 62 5.72 -7.30 14.82
N GLU A 63 5.07 -8.18 14.04
CA GLU A 63 5.65 -8.78 12.85
C GLU A 63 5.62 -7.78 11.70
N LYS A 64 6.78 -7.62 11.06
CA LYS A 64 6.97 -6.67 9.95
C LYS A 64 6.84 -7.36 8.61
N PHE A 65 5.91 -6.87 7.81
CA PHE A 65 5.63 -7.31 6.45
C PHE A 65 6.13 -6.25 5.48
N SER A 66 7.07 -6.62 4.61
CA SER A 66 7.58 -5.75 3.58
C SER A 66 6.97 -6.12 2.24
N ILE A 67 6.27 -5.18 1.60
CA ILE A 67 5.77 -5.33 0.24
C ILE A 67 6.93 -5.03 -0.72
N LEU A 68 7.43 -6.08 -1.37
CA LEU A 68 8.59 -6.01 -2.27
C LEU A 68 8.20 -5.65 -3.69
N LYS A 69 6.98 -6.02 -4.12
CA LYS A 69 6.44 -5.71 -5.44
C LYS A 69 4.96 -5.38 -5.35
N SER A 70 4.57 -4.24 -5.91
CA SER A 70 3.17 -3.84 -6.04
C SER A 70 2.94 -3.04 -7.32
N ASP A 71 1.69 -2.99 -7.76
CA ASP A 71 1.22 -2.00 -8.72
C ASP A 71 0.31 -1.01 -7.97
N ILE A 72 0.57 0.29 -8.14
CA ILE A 72 -0.25 1.35 -7.57
C ILE A 72 -1.13 1.92 -8.70
N SER A 73 -2.41 2.07 -8.41
CA SER A 73 -3.37 2.70 -9.31
C SER A 73 -4.34 3.57 -8.53
N ALA A 74 -4.88 4.61 -9.16
CA ALA A 74 -6.03 5.33 -8.62
C ALA A 74 -7.30 4.76 -9.24
N ASN A 75 -8.31 4.44 -8.42
CA ASN A 75 -9.60 4.01 -8.94
C ASN A 75 -10.52 5.19 -9.28
N LYS A 76 -11.75 4.90 -9.75
CA LYS A 76 -12.73 5.93 -10.15
C LYS A 76 -13.19 6.85 -8.99
N LYS A 77 -12.92 6.48 -7.75
CA LYS A 77 -13.22 7.25 -6.54
C LYS A 77 -12.00 8.04 -6.02
N ASN A 78 -10.89 8.06 -6.79
CA ASN A 78 -9.60 8.61 -6.39
C ASN A 78 -9.00 7.92 -5.14
N GLU A 79 -9.32 6.65 -4.92
CA GLU A 79 -8.68 5.83 -3.89
C GLU A 79 -7.40 5.21 -4.46
N PHE A 80 -6.33 5.13 -3.66
CA PHE A 80 -5.11 4.43 -4.05
C PHE A 80 -5.31 2.94 -3.83
N VAL A 81 -5.27 2.19 -4.91
CA VAL A 81 -5.36 0.73 -4.91
C VAL A 81 -3.97 0.18 -5.19
N ILE A 82 -3.42 -0.49 -4.19
CA ILE A 82 -2.10 -1.11 -4.20
C ILE A 82 -2.29 -2.62 -4.29
N ASN A 83 -2.01 -3.16 -5.47
CA ASN A 83 -2.06 -4.61 -5.71
C ASN A 83 -0.72 -5.22 -5.28
N ILE A 84 -0.73 -5.95 -4.16
CA ILE A 84 0.45 -6.64 -3.63
C ILE A 84 0.69 -7.89 -4.47
N LYS A 85 1.84 -7.93 -5.15
CA LYS A 85 2.28 -9.11 -5.93
C LYS A 85 3.26 -9.97 -5.15
N ASN A 86 4.00 -9.36 -4.24
CA ASN A 86 4.96 -10.06 -3.40
C ASN A 86 5.16 -9.27 -2.11
N ALA A 87 4.90 -9.91 -0.98
CA ALA A 87 5.27 -9.45 0.34
C ALA A 87 5.92 -10.59 1.13
N LYS A 88 6.83 -10.23 2.04
CA LYS A 88 7.49 -11.18 2.94
C LYS A 88 7.54 -10.66 4.37
N PHE A 89 7.59 -11.59 5.32
CA PHE A 89 7.98 -11.27 6.68
C PHE A 89 9.44 -10.83 6.75
N SER A 90 9.75 -9.97 7.72
CA SER A 90 11.12 -9.55 8.00
C SER A 90 11.83 -10.49 8.96
N ASP A 91 11.08 -11.30 9.74
CA ASP A 91 11.67 -12.30 10.63
C ASP A 91 12.28 -13.46 9.81
N PRO A 92 13.54 -13.85 10.07
CA PRO A 92 14.21 -14.95 9.37
C PRO A 92 13.50 -16.29 9.49
N ASN A 93 12.80 -16.54 10.60
CA ASN A 93 12.05 -17.78 10.82
C ASN A 93 10.89 -17.93 9.81
N TYR A 94 10.45 -16.82 9.21
CA TYR A 94 9.35 -16.75 8.26
C TYR A 94 9.81 -16.36 6.85
N GLU A 95 11.11 -16.44 6.54
CA GLU A 95 11.65 -16.03 5.24
C GLU A 95 11.04 -16.81 4.05
N LYS A 96 10.63 -18.06 4.30
CA LYS A 96 9.96 -18.92 3.31
C LYS A 96 8.47 -18.59 3.13
N CYS A 97 7.91 -17.70 3.96
CA CYS A 97 6.52 -17.27 3.90
C CYS A 97 6.37 -16.07 2.99
N VAL A 98 5.77 -16.32 1.82
CA VAL A 98 5.54 -15.30 0.81
C VAL A 98 4.04 -15.09 0.64
N TYR A 99 3.62 -13.84 0.72
CA TYR A 99 2.28 -13.39 0.33
C TYR A 99 2.33 -13.01 -1.14
N ASN A 100 1.63 -13.79 -1.95
CA ASN A 100 1.66 -13.64 -3.40
C ASN A 100 0.55 -12.73 -3.93
N GLN A 101 -0.48 -12.45 -3.11
CA GLN A 101 -1.63 -11.64 -3.50
C GLN A 101 -2.20 -10.89 -2.29
N GLY A 102 -2.64 -9.66 -2.53
CA GLY A 102 -3.34 -8.83 -1.56
C GLY A 102 -3.70 -7.50 -2.19
N ILE A 103 -4.71 -6.84 -1.66
CA ILE A 103 -5.15 -5.52 -2.12
C ILE A 103 -5.19 -4.60 -0.92
N LEU A 104 -4.42 -3.52 -0.99
CA LEU A 104 -4.46 -2.44 -0.02
C LEU A 104 -5.13 -1.24 -0.68
N THR A 105 -6.19 -0.72 -0.07
CA THR A 105 -6.91 0.47 -0.55
C THR A 105 -6.71 1.60 0.46
N ILE A 106 -6.23 2.75 -0.02
CA ILE A 106 -6.11 3.98 0.79
C ILE A 106 -7.13 4.99 0.29
N SER A 107 -7.94 5.49 1.20
CA SER A 107 -8.99 6.47 0.93
C SER A 107 -8.96 7.62 1.95
N ASP A 108 -9.71 8.68 1.68
CA ASP A 108 -9.84 9.87 2.56
C ASP A 108 -8.50 10.45 3.04
N VAL A 109 -7.53 10.54 2.12
CA VAL A 109 -6.17 11.01 2.40
C VAL A 109 -6.18 12.52 2.68
N THR A 110 -5.67 12.89 3.84
CA THR A 110 -5.39 14.27 4.26
C THR A 110 -3.93 14.39 4.67
N GLN A 111 -3.49 15.58 5.12
CA GLN A 111 -2.11 15.74 5.61
C GLN A 111 -1.79 14.90 6.86
N THR A 112 -2.80 14.55 7.65
CA THR A 112 -2.63 13.94 8.99
C THR A 112 -3.42 12.65 9.20
N ASN A 113 -4.37 12.34 8.33
CA ASN A 113 -5.23 11.17 8.44
C ASN A 113 -5.41 10.49 7.08
N MET A 114 -5.61 9.17 7.10
CA MET A 114 -6.12 8.40 5.95
C MET A 114 -6.92 7.19 6.45
N LYS A 115 -7.65 6.54 5.56
CA LYS A 115 -8.29 5.24 5.81
C LYS A 115 -7.58 4.15 5.05
N LEU A 116 -7.47 2.98 5.67
CA LEU A 116 -6.85 1.78 5.14
C LEU A 116 -7.85 0.64 5.14
N ASP A 117 -8.01 0.04 3.96
CA ASP A 117 -8.57 -1.30 3.81
C ASP A 117 -7.46 -2.24 3.34
N LEU A 118 -7.34 -3.40 3.97
CA LEU A 118 -6.45 -4.47 3.54
C LEU A 118 -7.27 -5.73 3.34
N LYS A 119 -7.26 -6.22 2.11
CA LYS A 119 -7.76 -7.53 1.75
C LYS A 119 -6.58 -8.44 1.47
N SER A 120 -6.27 -9.34 2.40
CA SER A 120 -5.06 -10.17 2.30
C SER A 120 -5.42 -11.57 1.82
N VAL A 121 -4.63 -12.12 0.90
CA VAL A 121 -4.59 -13.57 0.68
C VAL A 121 -3.41 -14.07 1.50
N GLY A 122 -3.69 -14.91 2.50
CA GLY A 122 -2.71 -15.41 3.46
C GLY A 122 -1.40 -15.95 2.85
N PRO A 123 -0.34 -16.10 3.66
CA PRO A 123 0.95 -16.51 3.15
C PRO A 123 0.87 -17.92 2.58
N ASN A 124 1.59 -18.18 1.49
CA ASN A 124 1.77 -19.55 1.02
C ASN A 124 2.99 -20.18 1.71
N CYS A 125 2.81 -20.66 2.94
CA CYS A 125 3.81 -21.46 3.65
C CYS A 125 3.19 -22.31 4.76
N PHE A 126 3.82 -23.44 5.05
CA PHE A 126 3.55 -24.24 6.23
C PHE A 126 4.58 -23.88 7.32
N LEU A 127 4.09 -23.41 8.47
CA LEU A 127 4.92 -22.97 9.60
C LEU A 127 4.99 -24.05 10.67
N SER A 128 3.82 -24.45 11.18
CA SER A 128 3.56 -25.63 12.03
C SER A 128 2.04 -25.72 12.23
N TYR A 129 1.55 -26.76 12.93
CA TYR A 129 0.13 -26.89 13.26
C TYR A 129 -0.38 -25.82 14.24
N ASP A 130 0.53 -25.16 14.98
CA ASP A 130 0.18 -24.23 16.08
C ASP A 130 0.34 -22.74 15.70
N VAL A 131 0.82 -22.45 14.48
CA VAL A 131 1.10 -21.08 14.03
C VAL A 131 0.21 -20.73 12.84
N ILE A 132 -0.95 -20.15 13.13
CA ILE A 132 -1.84 -19.57 12.12
C ILE A 132 -1.45 -18.10 11.94
N MET A 133 -0.62 -17.80 10.94
CA MET A 133 -0.30 -16.41 10.52
C MET A 133 -1.33 -15.87 9.51
N ASN A 134 -2.60 -16.09 9.78
CA ASN A 134 -3.66 -15.43 9.03
C ASN A 134 -3.78 -14.01 9.55
N MET A 135 -3.39 -13.05 8.73
CA MET A 135 -3.73 -11.67 8.98
C MET A 135 -5.18 -11.46 8.49
N PRO A 136 -6.15 -11.17 9.39
CA PRO A 136 -7.52 -10.94 8.97
C PRO A 136 -7.61 -9.71 8.07
N ASP A 137 -8.64 -9.68 7.23
CA ASP A 137 -8.96 -8.50 6.44
C ASP A 137 -9.20 -7.31 7.39
N ILE A 138 -8.57 -6.18 7.08
CA ILE A 138 -8.75 -4.92 7.80
C ILE A 138 -9.70 -4.07 6.97
N ASN A 139 -10.78 -3.60 7.57
CA ASN A 139 -11.74 -2.74 6.91
C ASN A 139 -11.85 -1.39 7.64
N ASN A 140 -11.79 -0.29 6.89
CA ASN A 140 -11.95 1.08 7.35
C ASN A 140 -11.04 1.48 8.53
N LEU A 141 -9.81 0.97 8.57
CA LEU A 141 -8.86 1.36 9.62
C LEU A 141 -8.45 2.81 9.44
N LYS A 142 -8.78 3.64 10.42
CA LYS A 142 -8.30 5.03 10.45
C LYS A 142 -6.84 5.04 10.88
N LEU A 143 -6.01 5.70 10.09
CA LEU A 143 -4.60 5.91 10.37
C LEU A 143 -4.32 7.40 10.57
N THR A 144 -3.40 7.71 11.48
CA THR A 144 -2.88 9.05 11.74
C THR A 144 -1.40 9.12 11.40
N LYS A 145 -0.96 10.23 10.80
CA LYS A 145 0.44 10.43 10.46
C LYS A 145 1.27 10.64 11.74
N GLU A 146 2.35 9.89 11.89
CA GLU A 146 3.34 10.15 12.94
C GLU A 146 4.06 11.47 12.61
N LYS A 147 4.25 12.32 13.62
CA LYS A 147 4.78 13.69 13.46
C LYS A 147 6.25 13.70 13.11
#